data_AF-N1WDT0-F1
#
_entry.id   AF-N1WDT0-F1
#
_cell.length_a   1.000
_cell.length_b   1.000
_cell.length_c   1.000
_cell.angle_alpha   90.00
_cell.angle_beta   90.00
_cell.angle_gamma   90.00
#
_symmetry.space_group_name_H-M   'P 1'
#
loop_
_entity.id
_entity.type
_entity.pdbx_description
1 polymer ?
#
loop_
_entity_poly.entity_id
_entity_poly.type
_entity_poly.pdbx_seq_one_letter_code
_entity_poly.pdbx_strand_id
1 'polypeptide(L)'
;MKRNEVRLGRLLSIAEKEDVIVNFLDVERLISWKGLYVTTELGSAIGISSALTLENQVWVLAHELGHHFRGIQRALFSPFQYDLPGFNNPVEERNADLEGLILLDEEENWRNTEKRYPTDLNRLAKEMELPLDAALTRLDYLNSRFGNQVAVCGFSDELWESIQARTKGDGGAQSTVQKLVKRKNSSGTRITFREFNQLRKRAADMRGGFGKNAKQILAELSPEIKSVGGVFSFFGINET
;
A
#
# COMPACT_ATOMS: atom_id res chain seq x y z
N MET A 1 -12.32 14.30 -18.38
CA MET A 1 -12.14 12.85 -18.12
C MET A 1 -11.55 12.70 -16.73
N LYS A 2 -12.16 11.91 -15.85
CA LYS A 2 -11.67 11.66 -14.49
C LYS A 2 -10.40 10.80 -14.55
N ARG A 3 -9.48 10.92 -13.59
CA ARG A 3 -8.15 10.27 -13.64
C ARG A 3 -8.28 8.75 -13.79
N ASN A 4 -9.19 8.11 -13.06
CA ASN A 4 -9.41 6.67 -13.19
C ASN A 4 -10.00 6.21 -14.54
N GLU A 5 -10.72 7.05 -15.28
CA GLU A 5 -11.17 6.72 -16.64
C GLU A 5 -9.96 6.64 -17.60
N VAL A 6 -9.02 7.58 -17.46
CA VAL A 6 -7.75 7.59 -18.22
C VAL A 6 -6.93 6.34 -17.90
N ARG A 7 -6.77 6.02 -16.61
CA ARG A 7 -6.02 4.82 -16.16
C ARG A 7 -6.64 3.55 -16.69
N LEU A 8 -7.97 3.41 -16.57
CA LEU A 8 -8.66 2.24 -17.08
C LEU A 8 -8.44 2.09 -18.59
N GLY A 9 -8.61 3.18 -19.36
CA GLY A 9 -8.35 3.17 -20.80
C GLY A 9 -6.92 2.77 -21.16
N ARG A 10 -5.92 3.26 -20.39
CA ARG A 10 -4.51 2.88 -20.59
C ARG A 10 -4.28 1.40 -20.27
N LEU A 11 -4.80 0.88 -19.16
CA LEU A 11 -4.65 -0.52 -18.78
C LEU A 11 -5.34 -1.45 -19.79
N LEU A 12 -6.52 -1.08 -20.29
CA LEU A 12 -7.20 -1.81 -21.37
C LEU A 12 -6.39 -1.79 -22.66
N SER A 13 -5.77 -0.66 -23.01
CA SER A 13 -4.88 -0.56 -24.17
C SER A 13 -3.61 -1.39 -24.01
N ILE A 14 -3.11 -1.57 -22.79
CA ILE A 14 -1.99 -2.47 -22.49
C ILE A 14 -2.44 -3.91 -22.67
N ALA A 15 -3.59 -4.30 -22.09
CA ALA A 15 -4.14 -5.64 -22.23
C ALA A 15 -4.35 -6.02 -23.70
N GLU A 16 -4.90 -5.11 -24.51
CA GLU A 16 -5.10 -5.30 -25.95
C GLU A 16 -3.78 -5.55 -26.70
N LYS A 17 -2.72 -4.81 -26.36
CA LYS A 17 -1.39 -4.98 -26.98
C LYS A 17 -0.71 -6.29 -26.62
N GLU A 18 -1.02 -6.84 -25.45
CA GLU A 18 -0.49 -8.10 -24.95
C GLU A 18 -1.42 -9.29 -25.25
N ASP A 19 -2.40 -9.10 -26.14
CA ASP A 19 -3.40 -10.11 -26.51
C ASP A 19 -4.16 -10.71 -25.30
N VAL A 20 -4.39 -9.90 -24.26
CA VAL A 20 -5.15 -10.25 -23.06
C VAL A 20 -6.59 -9.75 -23.16
N ILE A 21 -7.55 -10.67 -23.17
CA ILE A 21 -8.98 -10.32 -23.25
C ILE A 21 -9.49 -9.89 -21.86
N VAL A 22 -10.01 -8.67 -21.73
CA VAL A 22 -10.58 -8.17 -20.47
C VAL A 22 -12.11 -8.18 -20.52
N ASN A 23 -12.75 -8.83 -19.55
CA ASN A 23 -14.21 -8.89 -19.41
C ASN A 23 -14.66 -8.37 -18.04
N PHE A 24 -15.67 -7.48 -18.05
CA PHE A 24 -16.37 -7.07 -16.83
C PHE A 24 -17.58 -7.97 -16.63
N LEU A 25 -17.56 -8.78 -15.58
CA LEU A 25 -18.53 -9.83 -15.32
C LEU A 25 -19.44 -9.45 -14.16
N ASP A 26 -20.75 -9.60 -14.36
CA ASP A 26 -21.74 -9.55 -13.29
C ASP A 26 -21.87 -10.95 -12.67
N VAL A 27 -21.16 -11.18 -11.56
CA VAL A 27 -21.18 -12.44 -10.84
C VAL A 27 -22.08 -12.25 -9.63
N GLU A 28 -23.10 -13.10 -9.47
CA GLU A 28 -24.07 -13.00 -8.38
C GLU A 28 -23.38 -12.85 -7.01
N ARG A 29 -23.99 -12.03 -6.14
CA ARG A 29 -23.47 -11.50 -4.85
C ARG A 29 -23.02 -12.55 -3.81
N LEU A 30 -23.05 -13.84 -4.13
CA LEU A 30 -22.74 -14.94 -3.21
C LEU A 30 -21.23 -15.17 -3.05
N ILE A 31 -20.38 -14.60 -3.91
CA ILE A 31 -18.93 -14.76 -3.85
C ILE A 31 -18.26 -13.38 -3.80
N SER A 32 -17.35 -13.16 -2.85
CA SER A 32 -16.55 -11.94 -2.67
C SER A 32 -15.45 -11.79 -3.74
N TRP A 33 -15.72 -12.21 -4.97
CA TRP A 33 -14.76 -12.24 -6.06
C TRP A 33 -14.54 -10.83 -6.64
N LYS A 34 -13.27 -10.46 -6.86
CA LYS A 34 -12.89 -9.14 -7.39
C LYS A 34 -12.34 -9.21 -8.81
N GLY A 35 -11.45 -10.16 -9.08
CA GLY A 35 -10.79 -10.35 -10.36
C GLY A 35 -10.20 -11.75 -10.49
N LEU A 36 -9.89 -12.15 -11.72
CA LEU A 36 -9.19 -13.39 -12.03
C LEU A 36 -8.46 -13.26 -13.37
N TYR A 37 -7.14 -13.44 -13.33
CA TYR A 37 -6.32 -13.72 -14.50
C TYR A 37 -6.33 -15.23 -14.82
N VAL A 38 -6.55 -15.55 -16.09
CA VAL A 38 -6.49 -16.92 -16.61
C VAL A 38 -5.59 -16.93 -17.83
N THR A 39 -4.68 -17.90 -17.88
CA THR A 39 -3.86 -18.17 -19.07
C THR A 39 -4.02 -19.63 -19.50
N THR A 40 -4.10 -19.82 -20.81
CA THR A 40 -4.29 -21.12 -21.47
C THR A 40 -3.40 -21.20 -22.71
N GLU A 41 -3.31 -22.37 -23.33
CA GLU A 41 -2.65 -22.52 -24.63
C GLU A 41 -3.30 -21.67 -25.75
N LEU A 42 -4.57 -21.26 -25.56
CA LEU A 42 -5.32 -20.46 -26.52
C LEU A 42 -5.17 -18.94 -26.30
N GLY A 43 -4.49 -18.52 -25.24
CA GLY A 43 -4.32 -17.13 -24.87
C GLY A 43 -4.68 -16.84 -23.43
N SER A 44 -4.74 -15.55 -23.10
CA SER A 44 -4.92 -15.04 -21.75
C SER A 44 -6.15 -14.15 -21.64
N ALA A 45 -6.81 -14.19 -20.50
CA ALA A 45 -8.00 -13.39 -20.22
C ALA A 45 -8.03 -12.94 -18.76
N ILE A 46 -8.66 -11.78 -18.52
CA ILE A 46 -8.91 -11.22 -17.20
C ILE A 46 -10.42 -11.04 -17.04
N GLY A 47 -10.98 -11.62 -15.99
CA GLY A 47 -12.32 -11.30 -15.51
C GLY A 47 -12.24 -10.28 -14.39
N ILE A 48 -13.09 -9.24 -14.40
CA ILE A 48 -13.22 -8.26 -13.33
C ILE A 48 -14.68 -8.17 -12.91
N SER A 49 -14.95 -8.12 -11.60
CA SER A 49 -16.30 -7.92 -11.10
C SER A 49 -16.84 -6.53 -11.49
N SER A 50 -17.95 -6.51 -12.23
CA SER A 50 -18.62 -5.27 -12.65
C SER A 50 -19.24 -4.50 -11.49
N ALA A 51 -19.45 -5.15 -10.33
CA ALA A 51 -19.98 -4.55 -9.11
C ALA A 51 -18.96 -3.67 -8.36
N LEU A 52 -17.68 -3.70 -8.75
CA LEU A 52 -16.63 -2.88 -8.15
C LEU A 52 -16.78 -1.41 -8.53
N THR A 53 -16.36 -0.52 -7.62
CA THR A 53 -16.17 0.89 -7.98
C THR A 53 -15.06 1.01 -9.03
N LEU A 54 -15.11 2.07 -9.85
CA LEU A 54 -14.10 2.31 -10.89
C LEU A 54 -12.65 2.28 -10.34
N GLU A 55 -12.44 2.83 -9.14
CA GLU A 55 -11.17 2.79 -8.41
C GLU A 55 -10.69 1.36 -8.15
N ASN A 56 -11.58 0.48 -7.69
CA ASN A 56 -11.26 -0.92 -7.46
C ASN A 56 -11.08 -1.69 -8.77
N GLN A 57 -11.84 -1.37 -9.81
CA GLN A 57 -11.65 -1.99 -11.14
C GLN A 57 -10.27 -1.66 -11.73
N VAL A 58 -9.83 -0.41 -11.62
CA VAL A 58 -8.49 0.03 -12.06
C VAL A 58 -7.40 -0.72 -11.31
N TRP A 59 -7.51 -0.79 -9.98
CA TRP A 59 -6.52 -1.49 -9.16
C TRP A 59 -6.48 -2.99 -9.46
N VAL A 60 -7.64 -3.65 -9.51
CA VAL A 60 -7.74 -5.08 -9.82
C VAL A 60 -7.20 -5.34 -11.22
N LEU A 61 -7.58 -4.58 -12.25
CA LEU A 61 -7.03 -4.77 -13.59
C LEU A 61 -5.51 -4.66 -13.63
N ALA A 62 -4.95 -3.66 -12.93
CA ALA A 62 -3.50 -3.48 -12.86
C ALA A 62 -2.82 -4.68 -12.18
N HIS A 63 -3.40 -5.19 -11.08
CA HIS A 63 -2.93 -6.39 -10.39
C HIS A 63 -2.98 -7.63 -11.29
N GLU A 64 -4.11 -7.89 -11.96
CA GLU A 64 -4.28 -9.05 -12.86
C GLU A 64 -3.36 -8.97 -14.10
N LEU A 65 -3.08 -7.77 -14.61
CA LEU A 65 -2.03 -7.58 -15.62
C LEU A 65 -0.63 -7.84 -15.05
N GLY A 66 -0.42 -7.54 -13.77
CA GLY A 66 0.82 -7.88 -13.08
C GLY A 66 1.09 -9.40 -13.06
N HIS A 67 0.04 -10.21 -12.87
CA HIS A 67 0.10 -11.65 -13.02
C HIS A 67 0.53 -12.08 -14.44
N HIS A 68 0.03 -11.40 -15.48
CA HIS A 68 0.45 -11.65 -16.86
C HIS A 68 1.96 -11.41 -17.08
N PHE A 69 2.46 -10.23 -16.72
CA PHE A 69 3.86 -9.86 -16.97
C PHE A 69 4.88 -10.61 -16.12
N ARG A 70 4.48 -11.13 -14.96
CA ARG A 70 5.38 -11.88 -14.07
C ARG A 70 5.47 -13.37 -14.41
N GLY A 71 4.76 -13.83 -15.45
CA GLY A 71 4.92 -15.16 -16.02
C GLY A 71 4.58 -16.26 -15.01
N ILE A 72 3.34 -16.27 -14.52
CA ILE A 72 2.87 -17.35 -13.65
C ILE A 72 3.02 -18.69 -14.37
N GLN A 73 3.73 -19.62 -13.72
CA GLN A 73 3.65 -21.02 -14.08
C GLN A 73 2.41 -21.62 -13.40
N ARG A 74 1.21 -21.54 -14.00
CA ARG A 74 0.18 -22.60 -13.93
C ARG A 74 -1.14 -22.26 -14.63
N ALA A 75 -1.68 -23.34 -15.20
CA ALA A 75 -2.91 -23.48 -15.96
C ALA A 75 -4.18 -23.39 -15.10
N LEU A 76 -5.26 -22.90 -15.71
CA LEU A 76 -6.68 -23.19 -15.45
C LEU A 76 -7.02 -23.72 -14.04
N PHE A 77 -7.62 -22.88 -13.19
CA PHE A 77 -8.40 -23.39 -12.07
C PHE A 77 -9.78 -22.75 -11.94
N SER A 78 -10.70 -23.60 -11.51
CA SER A 78 -12.12 -23.30 -11.33
C SER A 78 -12.30 -22.24 -10.24
N PRO A 79 -13.13 -21.21 -10.45
CA PRO A 79 -13.35 -20.11 -9.50
C PRO A 79 -13.95 -20.52 -8.13
N PHE A 80 -14.12 -21.83 -7.86
CA PHE A 80 -14.77 -22.38 -6.68
C PHE A 80 -13.81 -23.04 -5.66
N GLN A 81 -12.48 -22.97 -5.84
CA GLN A 81 -11.50 -23.58 -4.92
C GLN A 81 -10.62 -22.52 -4.23
N TYR A 82 -11.21 -21.69 -3.37
CA TYR A 82 -10.49 -20.65 -2.61
C TYR A 82 -9.81 -21.14 -1.32
N ASP A 83 -10.16 -22.34 -0.81
CA ASP A 83 -9.80 -22.76 0.56
C ASP A 83 -8.76 -23.89 0.66
N LEU A 84 -8.02 -24.20 -0.41
CA LEU A 84 -6.95 -25.18 -0.32
C LEU A 84 -5.60 -24.51 0.02
N PRO A 85 -4.87 -24.98 1.04
CA PRO A 85 -3.54 -24.45 1.35
C PRO A 85 -2.56 -24.78 0.21
N GLY A 86 -2.01 -23.74 -0.42
CA GLY A 86 -1.12 -23.84 -1.59
C GLY A 86 -1.58 -23.09 -2.84
N PHE A 87 -2.73 -22.42 -2.79
CA PHE A 87 -3.42 -21.85 -3.95
C PHE A 87 -3.15 -20.36 -4.19
N ASN A 88 -2.88 -19.58 -3.13
CA ASN A 88 -2.34 -18.23 -3.24
C ASN A 88 -0.88 -18.25 -2.81
N ASN A 89 0.05 -18.26 -3.76
CA ASN A 89 1.46 -18.08 -3.43
C ASN A 89 1.66 -16.61 -3.00
N PRO A 90 1.93 -16.32 -1.71
CA PRO A 90 1.98 -14.93 -1.25
C PRO A 90 3.08 -14.10 -1.90
N VAL A 91 4.10 -14.77 -2.45
CA VAL A 91 5.18 -14.13 -3.22
C VAL A 91 4.67 -13.69 -4.59
N GLU A 92 3.84 -14.51 -5.24
CA GLU A 92 3.27 -14.25 -6.55
C GLU A 92 2.28 -13.09 -6.50
N GLU A 93 1.32 -13.15 -5.57
CA GLU A 93 0.35 -12.08 -5.30
C GLU A 93 1.05 -10.74 -5.06
N ARG A 94 2.11 -10.76 -4.22
CA ARG A 94 2.91 -9.56 -3.95
C ARG A 94 3.62 -9.06 -5.21
N ASN A 95 4.14 -9.94 -6.05
CA ASN A 95 4.80 -9.53 -7.29
C ASN A 95 3.81 -8.94 -8.29
N ALA A 96 2.61 -9.50 -8.39
CA ALA A 96 1.53 -8.96 -9.21
C ALA A 96 1.09 -7.57 -8.72
N ASP A 97 0.93 -7.39 -7.41
CA ASP A 97 0.65 -6.09 -6.81
C ASP A 97 1.73 -5.05 -7.15
N LEU A 98 3.01 -5.43 -7.08
CA LEU A 98 4.13 -4.55 -7.39
C LEU A 98 4.16 -4.16 -8.87
N GLU A 99 3.90 -5.12 -9.76
CA GLU A 99 3.84 -4.87 -11.19
C GLU A 99 2.65 -3.98 -11.55
N GLY A 100 1.48 -4.23 -10.95
CA GLY A 100 0.32 -3.37 -11.10
C GLY A 100 0.60 -1.92 -10.69
N LEU A 101 1.36 -1.70 -9.62
CA LEU A 101 1.79 -0.34 -9.25
C LEU A 101 2.70 0.32 -10.30
N ILE A 102 3.57 -0.44 -10.96
CA ILE A 102 4.43 0.05 -12.04
C ILE A 102 3.57 0.44 -13.25
N LEU A 103 2.60 -0.40 -13.64
CA LEU A 103 1.66 -0.13 -14.73
C LEU A 103 0.78 1.09 -14.47
N LEU A 104 0.54 1.45 -13.20
CA LEU A 104 -0.18 2.66 -12.83
C LEU A 104 0.68 3.93 -12.99
N ASP A 105 2.01 3.84 -13.07
CA ASP A 105 2.95 4.95 -13.31
C ASP A 105 2.61 6.22 -12.51
N GLU A 106 2.49 6.05 -11.20
CA GLU A 106 2.01 7.09 -10.28
C GLU A 106 3.12 7.69 -9.42
N GLU A 107 4.38 7.56 -9.82
CA GLU A 107 5.49 7.90 -8.92
C GLU A 107 5.54 9.39 -8.56
N GLU A 108 5.54 10.26 -9.55
CA GLU A 108 5.58 11.71 -9.32
C GLU A 108 4.31 12.19 -8.60
N ASN A 109 3.15 11.71 -9.02
CA ASN A 109 1.87 12.00 -8.39
C ASN A 109 1.82 11.52 -6.93
N TRP A 110 2.36 10.34 -6.64
CA TRP A 110 2.48 9.80 -5.31
C TRP A 110 3.34 10.72 -4.44
N ARG A 111 4.53 11.10 -4.92
CA ARG A 111 5.43 12.00 -4.18
C ARG A 111 4.74 13.34 -3.88
N ASN A 112 4.11 13.96 -4.87
CA ASN A 112 3.41 15.23 -4.71
C ASN A 112 2.23 15.12 -3.75
N THR A 113 1.54 13.99 -3.74
CA THR A 113 0.45 13.73 -2.81
C THR A 113 0.94 13.42 -1.40
N GLU A 114 2.04 12.68 -1.27
CA GLU A 114 2.68 12.37 0.00
C GLU A 114 3.25 13.62 0.68
N LYS A 115 3.71 14.63 -0.07
CA LYS A 115 4.05 15.95 0.49
C LYS A 115 2.86 16.62 1.20
N ARG A 116 1.66 16.48 0.64
CA ARG A 116 0.42 17.06 1.18
C ARG A 116 -0.09 16.25 2.38
N TYR A 117 -0.03 14.94 2.28
CA TYR A 117 -0.58 13.98 3.24
C TYR A 117 0.47 12.94 3.69
N PRO A 118 1.59 13.36 4.32
CA PRO A 118 2.72 12.45 4.58
C PRO A 118 2.38 11.34 5.57
N THR A 119 1.38 11.57 6.43
CA THR A 119 1.07 10.69 7.55
C THR A 119 -0.32 10.06 7.49
N ASP A 120 -1.19 10.56 6.61
CA ASP A 120 -2.57 10.05 6.44
C ASP A 120 -2.67 9.21 5.17
N LEU A 121 -2.50 7.90 5.31
CA LEU A 121 -2.52 6.96 4.19
C LEU A 121 -3.90 6.86 3.53
N ASN A 122 -4.99 6.97 4.30
CA ASN A 122 -6.35 6.95 3.75
C ASN A 122 -6.60 8.16 2.85
N ARG A 123 -6.17 9.34 3.31
CA ARG A 123 -6.31 10.57 2.52
C ARG A 123 -5.39 10.59 1.31
N LEU A 124 -4.18 10.04 1.45
CA LEU A 124 -3.28 9.83 0.32
C LEU A 124 -3.92 8.92 -0.73
N ALA A 125 -4.40 7.73 -0.35
CA ALA A 125 -5.05 6.77 -1.25
C ALA A 125 -6.24 7.41 -1.99
N LYS A 126 -7.11 8.10 -1.24
CA LYS A 126 -8.25 8.84 -1.80
C LYS A 126 -7.84 9.90 -2.81
N GLU A 127 -6.82 10.70 -2.54
CA GLU A 127 -6.32 11.74 -3.45
C GLU A 127 -5.63 11.15 -4.69
N MET A 128 -5.03 9.97 -4.53
CA MET A 128 -4.52 9.18 -5.63
C MET A 128 -5.64 8.53 -6.44
N GLU A 129 -6.90 8.58 -6.01
CA GLU A 129 -8.04 7.83 -6.55
C GLU A 129 -7.74 6.32 -6.64
N LEU A 130 -7.09 5.77 -5.61
CA LEU A 130 -6.70 4.36 -5.51
C LEU A 130 -7.16 3.77 -4.18
N PRO A 131 -7.46 2.45 -4.13
CA PRO A 131 -7.88 1.81 -2.89
C PRO A 131 -6.73 1.80 -1.89
N LEU A 132 -7.08 1.68 -0.60
CA LEU A 132 -6.09 1.61 0.47
C LEU A 132 -5.08 0.47 0.26
N ASP A 133 -5.52 -0.66 -0.30
CA ASP A 133 -4.67 -1.81 -0.61
C ASP A 133 -3.51 -1.42 -1.53
N ALA A 134 -3.75 -0.65 -2.60
CA ALA A 134 -2.71 -0.14 -3.49
C ALA A 134 -1.69 0.75 -2.74
N ALA A 135 -2.19 1.59 -1.83
CA ALA A 135 -1.33 2.45 -1.03
C ALA A 135 -0.47 1.63 -0.04
N LEU A 136 -1.03 0.57 0.54
CA LEU A 136 -0.29 -0.36 1.41
C LEU A 136 0.78 -1.12 0.64
N THR A 137 0.47 -1.63 -0.56
CA THR A 137 1.46 -2.26 -1.44
C THR A 137 2.60 -1.30 -1.78
N ARG A 138 2.29 -0.03 -2.08
CA ARG A 138 3.33 0.98 -2.36
C ARG A 138 4.24 1.19 -1.16
N LEU A 139 3.71 1.19 0.07
CA LEU A 139 4.55 1.25 1.27
C LEU A 139 5.45 0.02 1.41
N ASP A 140 4.95 -1.18 1.12
CA ASP A 140 5.73 -2.41 1.15
C ASP A 140 6.89 -2.38 0.13
N TYR A 141 6.63 -1.88 -1.08
CA TYR A 141 7.66 -1.61 -2.09
C TYR A 141 8.74 -0.65 -1.56
N LEU A 142 8.33 0.52 -1.05
CA LEU A 142 9.27 1.52 -0.53
C LEU A 142 10.05 1.00 0.68
N ASN A 143 9.44 0.16 1.53
CA ASN A 143 10.12 -0.47 2.66
C ASN A 143 11.18 -1.48 2.25
N SER A 144 11.03 -2.14 1.09
CA SER A 144 12.05 -3.05 0.57
C SER A 144 13.28 -2.29 0.07
N ARG A 145 13.09 -1.09 -0.47
CA ARG A 145 14.18 -0.23 -0.98
C ARG A 145 14.84 0.63 0.10
N PHE A 146 14.05 1.26 0.97
CA PHE A 146 14.51 2.31 1.89
C PHE A 146 14.26 2.02 3.37
N GLY A 147 13.79 0.82 3.72
CA GLY A 147 13.30 0.54 5.07
C GLY A 147 14.29 0.84 6.21
N ASN A 148 15.59 0.80 5.95
CA ASN A 148 16.65 1.06 6.93
C ASN A 148 17.07 2.54 7.03
N GLN A 149 16.55 3.41 6.17
CA GLN A 149 16.84 4.85 6.21
C GLN A 149 16.34 5.45 7.52
N VAL A 150 17.13 6.32 8.13
CA VAL A 150 16.89 6.82 9.49
C VAL A 150 16.74 8.33 9.47
N ALA A 151 15.69 8.81 10.10
CA ALA A 151 15.51 10.21 10.43
C ALA A 151 15.67 10.41 11.95
N VAL A 152 16.11 11.60 12.34
CA VAL A 152 16.12 12.05 13.73
C VAL A 152 15.00 13.08 13.87
N CYS A 153 14.07 12.85 14.79
CA CYS A 153 12.95 13.75 15.05
C CYS A 153 13.00 14.31 16.47
N GLY A 154 12.56 15.57 16.58
CA GLY A 154 12.41 16.29 17.84
C GLY A 154 11.00 16.11 18.41
N PHE A 155 10.71 14.96 19.01
CA PHE A 155 9.45 14.79 19.75
C PHE A 155 9.46 15.61 21.05
N SER A 156 8.32 16.26 21.35
CA SER A 156 8.14 16.95 22.63
C SER A 156 8.20 15.99 23.82
N ASP A 157 8.64 16.50 24.97
CA ASP A 157 8.65 15.72 26.21
C ASP A 157 7.22 15.30 26.63
N GLU A 158 6.23 16.17 26.41
CA GLU A 158 4.81 15.92 26.68
C GLU A 158 4.25 14.75 25.84
N LEU A 159 4.56 14.71 24.54
CA LEU A 159 4.21 13.57 23.69
C LEU A 159 4.87 12.30 24.20
N TRP A 160 6.12 12.41 24.65
CA TRP A 160 6.85 11.27 25.18
C TRP A 160 6.24 10.70 26.44
N GLU A 161 5.89 11.55 27.40
CA GLU A 161 5.18 11.17 28.62
C GLU A 161 3.81 10.57 28.30
N SER A 162 3.07 11.15 27.34
CA SER A 162 1.77 10.66 26.88
C SER A 162 1.85 9.25 26.28
N ILE A 163 2.87 9.00 25.45
CA ILE A 163 3.13 7.68 24.85
C ILE A 163 3.54 6.69 25.94
N GLN A 164 4.47 7.04 26.82
CA GLN A 164 4.96 6.17 27.89
C GLN A 164 3.86 5.76 28.86
N ALA A 165 3.03 6.71 29.31
CA ALA A 165 1.92 6.44 30.22
C ALA A 165 0.91 5.42 29.67
N ARG A 166 0.77 5.35 28.34
CA ARG A 166 -0.15 4.44 27.63
C ARG A 166 0.48 3.11 27.21
N THR A 167 1.77 2.90 27.51
CA THR A 167 2.50 1.66 27.21
C THR A 167 2.63 0.72 28.41
N LYS A 168 1.90 0.95 29.52
CA LYS A 168 1.80 0.01 30.65
C LYS A 168 0.74 -1.07 30.34
N GLY A 169 1.19 -2.23 29.84
CA GLY A 169 0.40 -3.42 29.46
C GLY A 169 1.34 -4.48 28.87
N ASP A 170 0.86 -5.67 28.50
CA ASP A 170 1.69 -6.73 27.87
C ASP A 170 1.11 -7.10 26.47
N GLY A 171 1.85 -6.81 25.39
CA GLY A 171 1.46 -7.21 24.02
C GLY A 171 2.42 -6.79 22.90
N GLY A 172 2.54 -7.61 21.84
CA GLY A 172 3.50 -7.43 20.74
C GLY A 172 3.41 -6.11 19.95
N ALA A 173 2.26 -5.45 19.97
CA ALA A 173 2.05 -4.11 19.39
C ALA A 173 2.81 -3.00 20.13
N GLN A 174 3.13 -3.22 21.42
CA GLN A 174 3.96 -2.32 22.21
C GLN A 174 5.42 -2.32 21.76
N SER A 175 5.91 -3.40 21.14
CA SER A 175 7.33 -3.53 20.81
C SER A 175 7.84 -2.43 19.87
N THR A 176 7.05 -1.97 18.89
CA THR A 176 7.48 -0.89 17.96
C THR A 176 7.49 0.47 18.66
N VAL A 177 6.43 0.82 19.39
CA VAL A 177 6.35 2.10 20.12
C VAL A 177 7.36 2.14 21.26
N GLN A 178 7.52 1.04 22.01
CA GLN A 178 8.54 0.89 23.05
C GLN A 178 9.97 0.90 22.47
N LYS A 179 10.21 0.35 21.27
CA LYS A 179 11.51 0.44 20.59
C LYS A 179 11.84 1.88 20.19
N LEU A 180 10.85 2.64 19.73
CA LEU A 180 11.01 4.08 19.46
C LEU A 180 11.31 4.84 20.77
N VAL A 181 10.58 4.54 21.85
CA VAL A 181 10.78 5.14 23.19
C VAL A 181 12.19 4.84 23.74
N LYS A 182 12.69 3.61 23.61
CA LYS A 182 14.01 3.20 24.14
C LYS A 182 15.21 3.85 23.44
N ARG A 183 15.00 4.51 22.29
CA ARG A 183 16.06 5.12 21.48
C ARG A 183 16.10 6.65 21.57
N LYS A 184 15.34 7.27 22.50
CA LYS A 184 15.48 8.69 22.82
C LYS A 184 16.85 8.91 23.48
N ASN A 185 17.67 9.76 22.87
CA ASN A 185 18.90 10.26 23.48
C ASN A 185 18.86 11.80 23.49
N SER A 186 19.93 12.45 23.97
CA SER A 186 20.02 13.91 24.01
C SER A 186 19.94 14.59 22.64
N SER A 187 20.16 13.86 21.54
CA SER A 187 20.09 14.36 20.16
C SER A 187 18.72 14.18 19.49
N GLY A 188 17.73 13.60 20.17
CA GLY A 188 16.38 13.36 19.64
C GLY A 188 16.01 11.88 19.58
N THR A 189 14.99 11.55 18.78
CA THR A 189 14.56 10.16 18.59
C THR A 189 14.85 9.71 17.18
N ARG A 190 15.44 8.52 17.06
CA ARG A 190 15.69 7.88 15.77
C ARG A 190 14.49 7.04 15.36
N ILE A 191 13.96 7.32 14.18
CA ILE A 191 12.92 6.53 13.53
C ILE A 191 13.43 6.04 12.17
N THR A 192 13.23 4.76 11.87
CA THR A 192 13.51 4.23 10.54
C THR A 192 12.31 4.44 9.61
N PHE A 193 12.55 4.49 8.30
CA PHE A 193 11.51 4.60 7.28
C PHE A 193 10.48 3.47 7.41
N ARG A 194 10.95 2.24 7.69
CA ARG A 194 10.08 1.09 7.95
C ARG A 194 9.20 1.28 9.19
N GLU A 195 9.77 1.77 10.30
CA GLU A 195 8.99 2.04 11.52
C GLU A 195 7.93 3.12 11.28
N PHE A 196 8.27 4.19 10.55
CA PHE A 196 7.33 5.24 10.14
C PHE A 196 6.18 4.69 9.29
N ASN A 197 6.47 3.89 8.27
CA ASN A 197 5.42 3.29 7.43
C ASN A 197 4.58 2.25 8.19
N GLN A 198 5.16 1.54 9.16
CA GLN A 198 4.38 0.68 10.06
C GLN A 198 3.40 1.51 10.90
N LEU A 199 3.78 2.69 11.37
CA LEU A 199 2.85 3.60 12.05
C LEU A 199 1.72 4.04 11.12
N ARG A 200 2.03 4.41 9.86
CA ARG A 200 1.03 4.79 8.85
C ARG A 200 0.03 3.66 8.57
N LYS A 201 0.53 2.44 8.36
CA LYS A 201 -0.29 1.24 8.16
C LYS A 201 -1.22 1.00 9.35
N ARG A 202 -0.70 1.05 10.58
CA ARG A 202 -1.50 0.87 11.80
C ARG A 202 -2.55 1.97 11.98
N ALA A 203 -2.21 3.22 11.66
CA ALA A 203 -3.15 4.34 11.73
C ALA A 203 -4.30 4.22 10.72
N ALA A 204 -4.05 3.59 9.57
CA ALA A 204 -5.04 3.34 8.54
C ALA A 204 -5.95 2.14 8.85
N ASP A 205 -5.36 1.04 9.33
CA ASP A 205 -6.00 -0.28 9.39
C ASP A 205 -6.59 -0.63 10.78
N MET A 206 -5.97 -0.17 11.88
CA MET A 206 -6.35 -0.62 13.23
C MET A 206 -7.40 0.29 13.90
N ARG A 207 -8.48 -0.32 14.40
CA ARG A 207 -9.43 0.32 15.34
C ARG A 207 -8.91 0.22 16.79
N GLY A 208 -9.36 1.14 17.66
CA GLY A 208 -9.05 1.13 19.09
C GLY A 208 -7.80 1.93 19.50
N GLY A 209 -7.31 1.68 20.73
CA GLY A 209 -6.28 2.50 21.39
C GLY A 209 -4.92 2.55 20.67
N PHE A 210 -4.55 1.49 19.96
CA PHE A 210 -3.27 1.42 19.23
C PHE A 210 -3.25 2.30 17.97
N GLY A 211 -4.34 2.28 17.19
CA GLY A 211 -4.50 3.19 16.05
C GLY A 211 -4.47 4.65 16.50
N LYS A 212 -5.04 4.96 17.68
CA LYS A 212 -5.00 6.31 18.27
C LYS A 212 -3.57 6.77 18.58
N ASN A 213 -2.74 5.91 19.17
CA ASN A 213 -1.35 6.25 19.48
C ASN A 213 -0.50 6.44 18.21
N ALA A 214 -0.67 5.56 17.21
CA ALA A 214 0.01 5.72 15.93
C ALA A 214 -0.37 7.05 15.25
N LYS A 215 -1.67 7.39 15.23
CA LYS A 215 -2.16 8.68 14.73
C LYS A 215 -1.57 9.88 15.47
N GLN A 216 -1.43 9.79 16.79
CA GLN A 216 -0.84 10.87 17.60
C GLN A 216 0.65 11.08 17.27
N ILE A 217 1.46 10.01 17.22
CA ILE A 217 2.87 10.10 16.82
C ILE A 217 3.00 10.71 15.42
N LEU A 218 2.17 10.24 14.49
CA LEU A 218 2.13 10.71 13.12
C LEU A 218 1.67 12.17 12.99
N ALA A 219 0.77 12.64 13.84
CA ALA A 219 0.33 14.04 13.85
C ALA A 219 1.48 14.97 14.21
N GLU A 220 2.31 14.57 15.17
CA GLU A 220 3.46 15.34 15.66
C GLU A 220 4.63 15.35 14.68
N LEU A 221 4.85 14.25 13.94
CA LEU A 221 5.83 14.21 12.86
C LEU A 221 5.40 15.02 11.63
N SER A 222 4.10 15.27 11.45
CA SER A 222 3.57 15.85 10.22
C SER A 222 4.14 17.24 9.89
N PRO A 223 4.23 18.21 10.83
CA PRO A 223 4.81 19.53 10.57
C PRO A 223 6.28 19.45 10.15
N GLU A 224 7.08 18.62 10.82
CA GLU A 224 8.50 18.44 10.53
C GLU A 224 8.72 17.81 9.15
N ILE A 225 7.96 16.76 8.81
CA ILE A 225 8.03 16.14 7.48
C ILE A 225 7.61 17.14 6.38
N LYS A 226 6.59 17.95 6.63
CA LYS A 226 6.12 18.96 5.67
C LYS A 226 7.13 20.08 5.47
N SER A 227 7.78 20.55 6.53
CA SER A 227 8.72 21.68 6.45
C SER A 227 9.97 21.34 5.62
N VAL A 228 10.41 20.08 5.65
CA VAL A 228 11.54 19.60 4.83
C VAL A 228 11.13 19.12 3.43
N GLY A 229 9.85 19.28 3.06
CA GLY A 229 9.38 19.01 1.71
C GLY A 229 8.94 17.56 1.43
N GLY A 230 8.59 16.79 2.46
CA GLY A 230 7.96 15.47 2.33
C GLY A 230 8.76 14.32 2.96
N VAL A 231 8.19 13.12 2.90
CA VAL A 231 8.72 11.92 3.58
C VAL A 231 10.13 11.58 3.07
N PHE A 232 10.36 11.61 1.76
CA PHE A 232 11.66 11.27 1.19
C PHE A 232 12.77 12.20 1.69
N SER A 233 12.56 13.51 1.64
CA SER A 233 13.50 14.50 2.16
C SER A 233 13.75 14.32 3.65
N PHE A 234 12.70 14.05 4.43
CA PHE A 234 12.81 13.83 5.88
C PHE A 234 13.71 12.64 6.23
N PHE A 235 13.70 11.58 5.41
CA PHE A 235 14.57 10.41 5.58
C PHE A 235 15.89 10.49 4.80
N GLY A 236 16.21 11.62 4.16
CA GLY A 236 17.42 11.79 3.35
C GLY A 236 17.50 10.84 2.15
N ILE A 237 16.34 10.43 1.62
CA ILE A 237 16.26 9.49 0.49
C ILE A 237 16.49 10.27 -0.80
N ASN A 238 17.70 10.17 -1.34
CA ASN A 238 18.04 10.59 -2.69
C ASN A 238 17.90 9.38 -3.61
N GLU A 239 16.93 9.40 -4.51
CA GLU A 239 16.85 8.41 -5.58
C GLU A 239 17.52 8.97 -6.82
N THR A 240 18.64 8.35 -7.21
CA THR A 240 19.20 8.41 -8.57
C THR A 240 18.48 7.45 -9.48
#